data_AF-D5RAX7-F1
#
_entry.id   AF-D5RAX7-F1
#
_cell.length_a   1.000
_cell.length_b   1.000
_cell.length_c   1.000
_cell.angle_alpha   90.00
_cell.angle_beta   90.00
_cell.angle_gamma   90.00
#
_symmetry.space_group_name_H-M   'P 1'
#
loop_
_entity.id
_entity.type
_entity.pdbx_description
1 polymer ?
#
loop_
_entity_poly.entity_id
_entity_poly.type
_entity_poly.pdbx_seq_one_letter_code
_entity_poly.pdbx_strand_id
1 'polypeptide(L)' 'MVKKKVKVSKLLQKRSFINGKAEGEFIEYYENGVIKEKAYFINNKLEKEHLFYDKNGNLTKTEIYKNGIKQ' A
#
# COMPACT_ATOMS: atom_id res chain seq x y z
N MET A 1 3.73 32.60 -1.01
CA MET A 1 3.24 31.24 -1.31
C MET A 1 3.20 30.43 -0.03
N VAL A 2 2.01 30.18 0.53
CA VAL A 2 1.88 29.42 1.77
C VAL A 2 2.15 27.94 1.44
N LYS A 3 3.29 27.41 1.90
CA LYS A 3 3.50 25.96 1.95
C LYS A 3 2.42 25.40 2.87
N LYS A 4 1.36 24.85 2.28
CA LYS A 4 0.29 24.17 2.99
C LYS A 4 0.95 23.08 3.84
N LYS A 5 0.99 23.27 5.16
CA LYS A 5 1.31 22.21 6.11
C LYS A 5 0.22 21.16 5.95
N VAL A 6 0.47 20.14 5.13
CA VAL A 6 -0.38 18.96 5.04
C VAL A 6 -0.27 18.32 6.43
N LYS A 7 -1.34 18.44 7.21
CA LYS A 7 -1.48 17.75 8.48
C LYS A 7 -1.33 16.25 8.17
N VAL A 8 -0.16 15.69 8.49
CA VAL A 8 0.25 14.31 8.18
C VAL A 8 -0.44 13.34 9.15
N SER A 9 -1.76 13.44 9.22
CA SER A 9 -2.66 12.54 9.93
C SER A 9 -3.66 11.91 8.96
N LYS A 10 -3.48 12.10 7.64
CA LYS A 10 -4.44 11.74 6.58
C LYS A 10 -3.78 11.07 5.36
N LEU A 11 -2.53 10.63 5.48
CA LEU A 11 -1.80 9.89 4.44
C LEU A 11 -1.12 8.67 5.08
N LEU A 12 -1.91 7.71 5.56
CA LEU A 12 -1.39 6.40 5.92
C LEU A 12 -1.32 5.47 4.71
N GLN A 13 -1.43 6.00 3.49
CA GLN A 13 -1.39 5.21 2.27
C GLN A 13 -0.59 5.91 1.18
N LYS A 14 0.35 5.19 0.57
CA LYS A 14 1.02 5.59 -0.67
C LYS A 14 0.50 4.71 -1.80
N ARG A 15 -0.05 5.31 -2.84
CA ARG A 15 -0.54 4.63 -4.05
C ARG A 15 -0.21 5.49 -5.27
N SER A 16 0.32 4.87 -6.32
CA SER A 16 0.60 5.58 -7.58
C SER A 16 -0.47 5.25 -8.63
N PHE A 17 -0.72 6.20 -9.53
CA PHE A 17 -1.70 6.05 -10.60
C PHE A 17 -1.08 6.47 -11.94
N ILE A 18 -1.29 5.66 -12.97
CA ILE A 18 -0.97 5.99 -14.38
C ILE A 18 -2.26 5.89 -15.19
N ASN A 19 -2.63 6.96 -15.89
CA ASN A 19 -3.87 7.05 -16.68
C ASN A 19 -5.14 6.68 -15.90
N GLY A 20 -5.21 7.09 -14.63
CA GLY A 20 -6.35 6.78 -13.74
C GLY A 20 -6.39 5.34 -13.23
N LYS A 21 -5.39 4.51 -13.53
CA LYS A 21 -5.26 3.15 -13.01
C LYS A 21 -4.18 3.09 -11.95
N ALA A 22 -4.44 2.37 -10.86
CA ALA A 22 -3.45 2.05 -9.86
C ALA A 22 -2.31 1.24 -10.48
N GLU A 23 -1.09 1.72 -10.25
CA GLU A 23 0.13 1.18 -10.82
C GLU A 23 1.24 1.30 -9.77
N GLY A 24 2.09 0.27 -9.63
CA GLY A 24 3.23 0.29 -8.74
C GLY A 24 2.91 -0.09 -7.29
N GLU A 25 3.81 0.28 -6.40
CA GLU A 25 3.72 -0.07 -4.98
C GLU A 25 2.57 0.65 -4.28
N PHE A 26 1.88 -0.13 -3.46
CA PHE A 26 0.92 0.30 -2.48
C PHE A 26 1.49 0.01 -1.09
N ILE A 27 1.43 0.98 -0.19
CA ILE A 27 1.81 0.80 1.20
C ILE A 27 0.75 1.45 2.07
N GLU A 28 0.22 0.71 3.04
CA GLU A 28 -0.63 1.22 4.10
C GLU A 28 0.11 1.16 5.45
N TYR A 29 -0.14 2.13 6.32
CA TYR A 29 0.47 2.25 7.64
C TYR A 29 -0.61 2.23 8.74
N TYR A 30 -0.26 1.71 9.92
CA TYR A 30 -1.00 1.92 11.15
C TYR A 30 -0.83 3.36 11.65
N GLU A 31 -1.69 3.80 12.57
CA GLU A 31 -1.60 5.15 13.18
C GLU A 31 -0.27 5.40 13.90
N ASN A 32 0.39 4.34 14.38
CA ASN A 32 1.73 4.41 15.00
C ASN A 32 2.88 4.52 13.98
N GLY A 33 2.57 4.58 12.68
CA GLY A 33 3.55 4.70 11.59
C GLY A 33 4.17 3.37 11.12
N VAL A 34 3.82 2.24 11.75
CA VAL A 34 4.27 0.91 11.31
C VAL A 34 3.55 0.51 10.03
N ILE A 35 4.22 -0.16 9.10
CA ILE A 35 3.58 -0.68 7.88
C ILE A 35 2.50 -1.68 8.29
N LYS A 36 1.30 -1.52 7.76
CA LYS A 36 0.16 -2.43 7.93
C LYS A 36 0.10 -3.43 6.79
N GLU A 37 0.24 -2.95 5.55
CA GLU A 37 0.33 -3.82 4.39
C GLU A 37 1.15 -3.19 3.26
N LYS A 38 1.73 -4.06 2.43
CA LYS A 38 2.44 -3.69 1.20
C LYS A 38 1.96 -4.58 0.07
N ALA A 39 1.61 -3.96 -1.06
CA ALA A 39 1.13 -4.66 -2.24
C ALA A 39 1.67 -4.00 -3.51
N TYR A 40 1.48 -4.66 -4.66
CA TYR A 40 1.83 -4.11 -5.96
C TYR A 40 0.63 -4.17 -6.90
N PHE A 41 0.41 -3.10 -7.67
CA PHE A 41 -0.67 -3.03 -8.65
C PHE A 41 -0.11 -2.87 -10.06
N ILE A 42 -0.73 -3.56 -11.03
CA ILE A 42 -0.55 -3.32 -12.46
C ILE A 42 -1.94 -3.19 -13.08
N ASN A 43 -2.23 -2.06 -13.74
CA ASN A 43 -3.53 -1.81 -14.37
C ASN A 43 -4.74 -2.09 -13.45
N ASN A 44 -4.71 -1.58 -12.22
CA ASN A 44 -5.71 -1.82 -11.16
C ASN A 44 -5.77 -3.23 -10.56
N LYS A 45 -4.93 -4.17 -11.00
CA LYS A 45 -4.92 -5.55 -10.49
C LYS A 45 -3.79 -5.76 -9.51
N LEU A 46 -4.05 -6.48 -8.41
CA LEU A 46 -3.01 -6.95 -7.52
C LEU A 46 -2.05 -7.90 -8.25
N GLU A 47 -0.77 -7.72 -8.00
CA GLU A 47 0.33 -8.47 -8.59
C GLU A 47 1.40 -8.72 -7.54
N LYS A 48 2.15 -9.81 -7.71
CA LYS A 48 3.26 -10.21 -6.84
C LYS A 48 2.80 -10.45 -5.39
N GLU A 49 3.69 -10.18 -4.43
CA GLU A 49 3.43 -10.33 -3.01
C GLU A 49 2.50 -9.23 -2.46
N HIS A 50 1.54 -9.66 -1.66
CA HIS A 50 0.76 -8.84 -0.74
C HIS A 50 1.14 -9.25 0.68
N LEU A 51 1.85 -8.37 1.37
CA LEU A 51 2.43 -8.58 2.69
C LEU A 51 1.58 -7.87 3.74
N PHE A 52 1.27 -8.55 4.84
CA PHE A 52 0.51 -8.00 5.95
C PHE A 52 1.30 -8.08 7.24
N TYR A 53 1.29 -7.00 8.02
CA TYR A 53 2.05 -6.88 9.25
C TYR A 53 1.14 -6.54 10.43
N ASP A 54 1.53 -6.96 11.63
CA ASP A 54 0.88 -6.52 12.86
C ASP A 54 1.32 -5.10 13.29
N LYS A 55 0.72 -4.57 14.36
CA LYS A 55 1.05 -3.22 14.88
C LYS A 55 2.50 -3.08 15.39
N ASN A 56 3.21 -4.19 15.59
CA ASN A 56 4.61 -4.23 16.02
C ASN A 56 5.57 -4.36 14.82
N GLY A 57 5.04 -4.56 13.61
CA GLY A 57 5.83 -4.71 12.38
C GLY A 57 6.19 -6.14 12.04
N ASN A 58 5.63 -7.13 12.73
CA ASN A 58 5.87 -8.54 12.43
C ASN A 58 5.04 -8.95 11.20
N LEU A 59 5.68 -9.64 10.24
CA LEU A 59 4.98 -10.21 9.10
C LEU A 59 4.05 -11.32 9.57
N THR A 60 2.75 -11.14 9.34
CA THR A 60 1.70 -12.09 9.74
C THR A 60 1.21 -12.95 8.59
N LYS A 61 1.33 -12.45 7.36
CA LYS A 61 0.78 -13.12 6.18
C LYS A 61 1.46 -12.62 4.89
N THR A 62 1.69 -13.56 3.99
CA THR A 62 2.09 -13.31 2.61
C THR A 62 1.09 -13.97 1.69
N GLU A 63 0.59 -13.23 0.70
CA GLU A 63 -0.23 -13.77 -0.38
C GLU A 63 0.41 -13.42 -1.71
N ILE A 64 0.35 -14.34 -2.68
CA ILE A 64 0.84 -14.09 -4.03
C ILE A 64 -0.37 -13.86 -4.93
N TYR A 65 -0.36 -12.77 -5.68
CA TYR A 65 -1.39 -12.45 -6.66
C TYR A 65 -0.80 -12.42 -8.07
N LYS A 66 -1.57 -12.90 -9.03
CA LYS A 66 -1.32 -12.73 -10.46
C LYS A 66 -2.61 -12.35 -11.15
N ASN A 67 -2.61 -11.25 -11.89
CA ASN A 67 -3.78 -10.67 -12.54
C ASN A 67 -4.98 -10.46 -11.59
N GLY A 68 -4.70 -10.11 -10.33
CA GLY A 68 -5.72 -9.91 -9.29
C GLY A 68 -6.27 -11.22 -8.67
N ILE A 69 -5.71 -12.37 -9.02
CA ILE A 69 -6.13 -13.68 -8.50
C ILE A 69 -5.06 -14.19 -7.54
N LYS A 70 -5.48 -14.52 -6.32
CA LYS A 70 -4.62 -15.18 -5.33
C LYS A 70 -4.21 -16.56 -5.85
N GLN A 71 -2.90 -16.84 -5.84
CA GLN A 71 -2.31 -18.11 -6.23
C GLN A 71 -2.29 -19.11 -5.07
#